data_AF-X1EHM1-F1
#
_entry.id   AF-X1EHM1-F1
#
_cell.length_a   1.000
_cell.length_b   1.000
_cell.length_c   1.000
_cell.angle_alpha   90.00
_cell.angle_beta   90.00
_cell.angle_gamma   90.00
#
_symmetry.space_group_name_H-M   'P 1'
#
loop_
_entity.id
_entity.type
_entity.pdbx_description
1 polymer ?
#
loop_
_entity_poly.entity_id
_entity_poly.type
_entity_poly.pdbx_seq_one_letter_code
_entity_poly.pdbx_strand_id
1 'polypeptide(L)' 'MDENMAKVIFQPSGRRGLVPKGVSVIEASRLLGADIEALCGEKRICGKCKV' A
#
# COMPACT_ATOMS: atom_id res chain seq x y z
N MET A 1 18.34 -14.18 4.27
CA MET A 1 17.04 -14.23 3.58
C MET A 1 16.22 -13.14 4.23
N ASP A 2 15.83 -12.08 3.52
CA ASP A 2 15.14 -10.95 4.13
C ASP A 2 13.75 -11.37 4.63
N GLU A 3 13.70 -11.93 5.85
CA GLU A 3 12.50 -12.46 6.52
C GLU A 3 11.41 -11.40 6.76
N ASN A 4 11.75 -10.15 6.46
CA ASN A 4 10.95 -8.98 6.72
C ASN A 4 10.29 -8.36 5.49
N MET A 5 10.12 -9.11 4.40
CA MET A 5 9.41 -8.67 3.19
C MET A 5 8.08 -9.43 2.99
N ALA A 6 7.08 -8.75 2.41
CA ALA A 6 5.79 -9.30 2.02
C ALA A 6 5.53 -9.06 0.53
N LYS A 7 4.95 -10.03 -0.17
CA LYS A 7 4.57 -9.91 -1.57
C LYS A 7 3.15 -9.35 -1.68
N VAL A 8 3.00 -8.21 -2.33
CA VAL A 8 1.72 -7.49 -2.46
C VAL A 8 1.38 -7.28 -3.94
N ILE A 9 0.09 -7.33 -4.28
CA ILE A 9 -0.45 -7.07 -5.60
C ILE A 9 -1.64 -6.10 -5.45
N PHE A 10 -1.59 -4.94 -6.08
CA PHE A 10 -2.67 -3.96 -6.12
C PHE A 10 -3.54 -4.15 -7.37
N GLN A 11 -4.75 -4.67 -7.17
CA GLN A 11 -5.75 -4.80 -8.23
C GLN A 11 -6.71 -3.61 -8.25
N PRO A 12 -7.22 -3.18 -9.41
CA PRO A 12 -7.03 -3.78 -10.76
C PRO A 12 -5.73 -3.33 -11.47
N SER A 13 -4.96 -2.38 -10.90
CA SER A 13 -3.78 -1.79 -11.55
C SER A 13 -2.66 -2.78 -11.93
N GLY A 14 -2.66 -3.98 -11.34
CA GLY A 14 -1.67 -5.03 -11.60
C GLY A 14 -0.28 -4.75 -11.02
N ARG A 15 -0.11 -3.63 -10.30
CA ARG A 15 1.16 -3.25 -9.67
C ARG A 15 1.49 -4.23 -8.55
N ARG A 16 2.67 -4.83 -8.60
CA ARG A 16 3.09 -5.92 -7.73
C ARG A 16 4.54 -5.78 -7.32
N GLY A 17 4.89 -6.28 -6.14
CA GLY A 17 6.27 -6.28 -5.67
C GLY A 17 6.41 -6.78 -4.24
N LEU A 18 7.65 -6.72 -3.75
CA LEU A 18 7.96 -6.97 -2.34
C LEU A 18 7.98 -5.64 -1.60
N VAL A 19 7.35 -5.59 -0.44
CA VAL A 19 7.35 -4.43 0.46
C VAL A 19 7.78 -4.87 1.86
N PRO A 20 8.44 -4.02 2.65
CA PRO A 20 8.80 -4.37 4.02
C PRO A 20 7.55 -4.67 4.86
N LYS A 21 7.62 -5.69 5.71
CA LYS A 21 6.58 -5.96 6.72
C LYS A 21 6.55 -4.81 7.72
N GLY A 22 5.35 -4.49 8.21
CA GLY A 22 5.13 -3.41 9.18
C GLY A 22 4.82 -2.04 8.56
N VAL A 23 5.00 -1.86 7.25
CA VAL A 23 4.53 -0.65 6.55
C VAL A 23 3.02 -0.69 6.34
N SER A 24 2.39 0.49 6.25
CA SER A 24 0.97 0.59 5.96
C SER A 24 0.67 0.18 4.50
N VAL A 25 -0.58 -0.16 4.19
CA VAL A 25 -0.98 -0.45 2.80
C VAL A 25 -0.83 0.78 1.91
N ILE A 26 -1.01 1.99 2.46
CA ILE A 26 -0.82 3.26 1.74
C ILE A 26 0.67 3.49 1.44
N GLU A 27 1.55 3.13 2.37
CA GLU A 27 2.98 3.19 2.12
C GLU A 27 3.42 2.13 1.10
N ALA A 28 2.90 0.91 1.21
CA ALA A 28 3.11 -0.12 0.21
C ALA A 28 2.61 0.30 -1.18
N SER A 29 1.48 1.01 -1.26
CA SER A 29 0.96 1.52 -2.53
C SER A 29 1.90 2.56 -3.13
N ARG A 30 2.42 3.49 -2.33
CA ARG A 30 3.42 4.48 -2.78
C ARG A 30 4.71 3.80 -3.28
N LEU A 31 5.23 2.82 -2.55
CA LEU A 31 6.43 2.08 -2.93
C LEU A 31 6.26 1.34 -4.26
N LEU A 32 5.10 0.72 -4.47
CA LEU A 32 4.78 0.02 -5.72
C LEU A 32 4.18 0.94 -6.79
N GLY A 33 4.07 2.25 -6.52
CA GLY A 33 3.46 3.24 -7.40
C GLY A 33 1.96 3.09 -7.61
N ALA A 34 1.25 2.27 -6.83
CA ALA A 34 -0.20 2.08 -6.91
C ALA A 34 -0.98 3.32 -6.45
N ASP A 35 -2.04 3.63 -7.20
CA ASP A 35 -2.82 4.85 -7.04
C ASP A 35 -3.89 4.64 -5.96
N ILE A 36 -3.51 4.90 -4.71
CA ILE A 36 -4.44 4.92 -3.57
C ILE A 36 -4.44 6.34 -2.98
N GLU A 37 -5.59 6.98 -3.02
CA GLU A 37 -5.77 8.33 -2.50
C GLU A 37 -5.87 8.33 -0.96
N ALA A 38 -5.00 9.11 -0.32
CA ALA A 38 -4.99 9.30 1.13
C ALA A 38 -5.08 10.80 1.50
N LEU A 39 -6.08 11.50 0.96
CA LEU A 39 -6.26 12.96 1.14
C LEU A 39 -6.33 13.39 2.61
N CYS A 40 -6.88 12.54 3.47
CA CYS A 40 -6.96 12.84 4.91
C CYS A 40 -5.62 12.64 5.66
N GLY A 41 -4.54 12.26 4.99
CA GLY A 41 -3.25 11.98 5.63
C GLY A 41 -3.35 10.87 6.66
N GLU A 42 -4.02 9.76 6.31
CA GLU A 42 -4.17 8.57 7.16
C GLU A 42 -4.99 8.78 8.45
N LYS A 43 -5.69 9.92 8.58
CA LYS A 43 -6.56 10.26 9.73
C LYS A 43 -7.89 9.47 9.81
N ARG A 44 -8.17 8.59 8.83
CA ARG A 44 -9.35 7.69 8.79
C ARG A 44 -10.73 8.38 8.78
N ILE A 45 -10.83 9.56 8.16
CA ILE A 45 -12.08 10.35 8.12
C ILE A 45 -12.76 10.40 6.74
N CYS A 46 -12.08 9.99 5.66
CA CYS A 46 -12.61 10.16 4.30
C CYS A 46 -12.97 8.85 3.57
N GLY A 47 -12.53 7.69 4.07
CA GLY A 47 -12.81 6.39 3.48
C GLY A 47 -12.18 6.08 2.11
N LYS A 48 -11.41 7.01 1.52
CA LYS A 48 -10.85 6.88 0.16
C LYS A 48 -9.78 5.80 0.02
N CYS A 49 -9.07 5.50 1.10
CA CYS A 49 -8.03 4.46 1.15
C CYS A 49 -8.53 3.12 1.73
N LYS A 50 -9.85 2.89 1.73
CA LYS A 50 -10.44 1.64 2.22
C LYS A 50 -10.23 0.53 1.18
N VAL A 51 -9.63 -0.57 1.62
CA VAL A 51 -9.36 -1.79 0.84
C VAL A 51 -9.76 -3.02 1.64
#